data_AF-A0A218QW00-F1
#
_entry.id   AF-A0A218QW00-F1
#
_cell.length_a   1.000
_cell.length_b   1.000
_cell.length_c   1.000
_cell.angle_alpha   90.00
_cell.angle_beta   90.00
_cell.angle_gamma   90.00
#
_symmetry.space_group_name_H-M   'P 1'
#
loop_
_entity.id
_entity.type
_entity.pdbx_description
1 polymer ?
#
loop_
_entity_poly.entity_id
_entity_poly.type
_entity_poly.pdbx_seq_one_letter_code
_entity_poly.pdbx_strand_id
1 'polypeptide(L)' 'MSAYFLVSLQAQARNESNNNQFLPANSTEPTDFSKHQWWDLKLGWKSTLNNLRLIIQPYIFWNLIKPWLSS' A
#
# COMPACT_ATOMS: atom_id res chain seq x y z
N MET A 1 -32.14 -9.24 -10.83
CA MET A 1 -31.15 -9.79 -9.87
C MET A 1 -29.94 -8.87 -9.89
N SER A 2 -29.56 -8.26 -8.77
CA SER A 2 -28.54 -7.22 -8.75
C SER A 2 -27.13 -7.83 -8.77
N ALA A 3 -26.35 -7.56 -9.82
CA ALA A 3 -24.96 -7.98 -9.93
C ALA A 3 -24.12 -7.54 -8.72
N TYR A 4 -24.48 -6.40 -8.12
CA TYR A 4 -23.81 -5.87 -6.93
C TYR A 4 -23.89 -6.83 -5.73
N PHE A 5 -25.03 -7.51 -5.54
CA PHE A 5 -25.20 -8.46 -4.44
C PHE A 5 -24.29 -9.69 -4.60
N LEU A 6 -24.20 -10.23 -5.81
CA LEU A 6 -23.34 -11.38 -6.11
C LEU A 6 -21.85 -11.01 -5.98
N VAL A 7 -21.48 -9.81 -6.40
CA VAL A 7 -20.11 -9.29 -6.24
C VAL A 7 -19.77 -9.11 -4.76
N SER A 8 -20.69 -8.58 -3.94
CA SER A 8 -20.48 -8.44 -2.49
C SER A 8 -20.33 -9.80 -1.80
N LEU A 9 -21.12 -10.79 -2.20
CA LEU A 9 -21.10 -12.14 -1.62
C LEU A 9 -19.80 -12.87 -2.00
N GLN A 10 -19.34 -12.71 -3.25
CA GLN A 10 -18.07 -13.24 -3.71
C GLN A 10 -16.86 -12.56 -3.05
N ALA A 11 -16.92 -11.24 -2.82
CA ALA A 11 -15.88 -10.50 -2.11
C ALA A 11 -15.75 -10.97 -0.65
N GLN A 12 -16.88 -11.23 0.02
CA GLN A 12 -16.88 -11.72 1.39
C GLN A 12 -16.33 -13.14 1.51
N ALA A 13 -16.77 -14.07 0.66
CA ALA A 13 -16.25 -15.44 0.65
C ALA A 13 -14.73 -15.49 0.38
N ARG A 14 -14.23 -14.58 -0.47
CA ARG A 14 -12.78 -14.46 -0.75
C ARG A 14 -12.00 -13.90 0.45
N ASN A 15 -12.57 -12.94 1.19
CA ASN A 15 -11.95 -12.42 2.40
C ASN A 15 -11.89 -13.47 3.52
N GLU A 16 -12.94 -14.26 3.70
CA GLU A 16 -12.96 -15.38 4.67
C GLU A 16 -11.93 -16.47 4.30
N SER A 17 -11.77 -16.77 3.01
CA SER A 17 -10.72 -17.68 2.54
C SER A 17 -9.30 -17.17 2.79
N ASN A 18 -9.07 -15.85 2.74
CA ASN A 18 -7.76 -15.25 3.01
C ASN A 18 -7.42 -15.19 4.50
N ASN A 19 -8.40 -15.23 5.41
CA ASN A 19 -8.14 -15.26 6.86
C ASN A 19 -7.54 -16.61 7.33
N ASN A 20 -7.69 -17.67 6.54
CA ASN A 20 -7.06 -18.98 6.81
C ASN A 20 -5.62 -19.09 6.27
N GLN A 21 -5.12 -18.06 5.59
CA GLN A 21 -3.71 -17.92 5.25
C GLN A 21 -3.07 -16.92 6.22
N PHE A 22 -2.95 -17.33 7.49
CA PHE A 22 -1.83 -16.89 8.33
C PHE A 22 -0.54 -17.39 7.66
N LEU A 23 -0.11 -16.66 6.63
CA LEU A 23 1.28 -16.68 6.21
C LEU A 23 2.09 -16.28 7.45
N PRO A 24 3.18 -17.00 7.78
CA PRO A 24 3.98 -16.64 8.94
C PRO A 24 4.41 -15.19 8.79
N ALA A 25 4.35 -14.47 9.92
CA ALA A 25 4.75 -13.08 10.09
C ALA A 25 6.27 -12.87 9.89
N ASN A 26 6.81 -13.38 8.78
CA ASN A 26 8.20 -13.34 8.37
C ASN A 26 8.32 -12.89 6.90
N SER A 27 7.37 -12.12 6.35
CA SER A 27 7.77 -11.18 5.31
C SER A 27 8.69 -10.19 6.01
N THR A 28 9.99 -10.34 5.75
CA THR A 28 10.97 -9.30 6.07
C THR A 28 10.58 -8.13 5.18
N GLU A 29 9.57 -7.37 5.61
CA GLU A 29 9.26 -6.06 5.07
C GLU A 29 10.58 -5.34 4.94
N PRO A 30 10.91 -4.72 3.78
CA PRO A 30 12.18 -4.07 3.58
C PRO A 30 12.37 -3.06 4.72
N THR A 31 13.19 -3.44 5.69
CA THR A 31 13.27 -2.81 7.01
C THR A 31 13.75 -1.37 6.93
N ASP A 32 14.21 -0.94 5.76
CA ASP A 32 14.69 0.42 5.55
C ASP A 32 13.57 1.44 5.33
N PHE A 33 12.43 1.05 4.76
CA PHE A 33 11.30 1.97 4.57
C PHE A 33 10.41 2.06 5.81
N SER A 34 10.26 0.95 6.53
CA SER A 34 9.41 0.87 7.73
C SER A 34 9.98 1.60 8.96
N LYS A 35 11.24 2.07 8.90
CA LYS A 35 11.87 2.91 9.94
C LYS A 35 11.43 4.37 9.89
N HIS A 36 10.73 4.81 8.84
CA HIS A 36 10.37 6.21 8.70
C HIS A 36 9.29 6.59 9.72
N GLN A 37 9.44 7.73 10.41
CA GLN A 37 8.50 8.18 11.45
C GLN A 37 7.04 8.32 10.96
N TRP A 38 6.86 8.54 9.66
CA TRP A 38 5.55 8.67 9.01
C TRP A 38 5.07 7.41 8.32
N TRP A 39 5.83 6.31 8.41
CA TRP A 39 5.43 5.01 7.90
C TRP A 39 4.34 4.42 8.80
N ASP A 40 3.16 4.19 8.24
CA ASP A 40 2.07 3.58 8.98
C ASP A 40 2.09 2.06 8.76
N LEU A 41 2.30 1.31 9.84
CA LEU A 41 2.30 -0.17 9.82
C LEU A 41 0.89 -0.75 9.95
N LYS A 42 -0.14 0.09 10.11
CA LYS A 42 -1.53 -0.37 10.20
C LYS A 42 -1.99 -0.93 8.86
N LEU A 43 -2.73 -2.03 8.91
CA LEU A 43 -3.34 -2.63 7.73
C LEU A 43 -4.61 -1.83 7.37
N GLY A 44 -4.57 -1.13 6.23
CA GLY A 44 -5.72 -0.38 5.72
C GLY A 44 -5.39 0.52 4.54
N TRP A 45 -6.37 0.80 3.70
CA TRP A 45 -6.23 1.59 2.47
C TRP A 45 -5.59 2.99 2.71
N LYS A 46 -5.95 3.65 3.81
CA LYS A 46 -5.39 4.95 4.19
C LYS A 46 -3.89 4.88 4.49
N SER A 47 -3.46 3.83 5.19
CA SER A 47 -2.05 3.57 5.51
C SER A 47 -1.25 3.27 4.23
N THR A 48 -1.82 2.44 3.34
CA THR A 48 -1.23 2.15 2.03
C THR A 48 -1.04 3.42 1.19
N LEU A 49 -2.03 4.31 1.12
CA LEU A 49 -1.92 5.57 0.39
C LEU A 49 -0.88 6.52 1.01
N ASN A 50 -0.77 6.56 2.33
CA ASN A 50 0.22 7.38 3.02
C ASN A 50 1.65 6.89 2.73
N ASN A 51 1.87 5.58 2.84
CA ASN A 51 3.17 4.97 2.56
C ASN A 51 3.54 5.12 1.07
N LEU A 52 2.56 4.97 0.17
CA LEU A 52 2.75 5.22 -1.27
C LEU A 52 3.14 6.67 -1.55
N ARG A 53 2.51 7.64 -0.88
CA ARG A 53 2.87 9.07 -0.99
C ARG A 53 4.32 9.30 -0.59
N LEU A 54 4.77 8.71 0.51
CA LEU A 54 6.17 8.81 0.96
C LEU A 54 7.15 8.32 -0.10
N ILE A 55 6.83 7.22 -0.79
CA ILE A 55 7.69 6.63 -1.82
C ILE A 55 7.71 7.49 -3.08
N ILE A 56 6.56 8.03 -3.50
CA ILE A 56 6.44 8.81 -4.75
C ILE A 56 7.03 10.22 -4.61
N GLN A 57 6.98 10.81 -3.41
CA GLN A 57 7.45 12.17 -3.14
C GLN A 57 8.88 12.48 -3.63
N PRO A 58 9.91 11.65 -3.39
CA PRO A 58 11.26 11.88 -3.93
C PRO A 58 11.33 11.85 -5.45
N TYR A 59 10.53 11.04 -6.13
CA TYR A 59 10.48 11.01 -7.60
C TYR A 59 9.89 12.30 -8.18
N ILE A 60 8.83 12.82 -7.54
CA ILE A 60 8.23 14.09 -7.93
C ILE A 60 9.25 15.23 -7.77
N PHE A 61 9.93 15.30 -6.63
CA PHE A 61 10.96 16.32 -6.40
C PHE A 61 12.13 16.20 -7.38
N TRP A 62 12.60 14.98 -7.66
CA TRP A 62 13.65 14.76 -8.65
C TRP A 62 13.25 15.29 -10.02
N ASN A 63 12.02 14.98 -10.46
CA ASN A 63 11.52 15.46 -11.75
C ASN A 63 11.33 16.99 -11.79
N LEU A 64 10.98 17.60 -10.65
CA LEU A 64 10.88 19.05 -10.49
C LEU A 64 12.24 19.76 -10.54
N ILE A 65 13.28 19.15 -9.98
CA ILE A 65 14.64 19.72 -9.94
C ILE A 65 15.38 19.52 -11.27
N LYS A 66 15.08 18.43 -11.99
CA LYS A 66 15.67 18.09 -13.30
C LYS A 66 15.76 19.26 -14.31
N PRO A 67 14.73 20.09 -14.52
CA PRO A 67 14.85 21.25 -15.43
C PRO A 67 15.79 22.34 -14.92
N TRP A 68 15.96 22.50 -13.60
CA TRP A 68 16.85 23.50 -13.01
C TRP A 68 18.32 23.11 -13.08
N LEU A 69 18.62 21.81 -13.17
CA LEU A 69 19.99 21.31 -13.28
C LEU A 69 20.55 21.40 -14.72
N SER A 70 19.70 21.69 -15.70
CA SER A 70 20.05 21.78 -17.13
C SER A 70 20.13 23.23 -17.61
N SER A 71 20.74 24.11 -16.79
CA SER A 71 21.16 25.46 -17.21
C SER A 71 22.60 25.48 -17.71
#